data_AF-A0A4Q2YE93-F1
#
_entry.id   AF-A0A4Q2YE93-F1
#
_cell.length_a   1.000
_cell.length_b   1.000
_cell.length_c   1.000
_cell.angle_alpha   90.00
_cell.angle_beta   90.00
_cell.angle_gamma   90.00
#
_symmetry.space_group_name_H-M   'P 1'
#
loop_
_entity.id
_entity.type
_entity.pdbx_description
1 polymer ?
#
loop_
_entity_poly.entity_id
_entity_poly.type
_entity_poly.pdbx_seq_one_letter_code
_entity_poly.pdbx_strand_id
1 'polypeptide(L)'
;MSKHRFLIITATSLAASPALFAQTALPPSAALPPTAGSQPGFILRTVQAADGTVIDNTYLRAVRQLSETLRDPEGLPVPDVSVAGTEAGGVTYLEKLDLNAEMNPDQMVFTGYFQDSDVLFPGLTEFGQTTLFSTEVVTYLKLPAGLTTLGVTSAVARTDALDDDGWKLFVGENPRSFFSTQVAETTRNVPGFPNDGQMNMGNQTEFTLNAPVAGVYPLRLLYWQQGGKSMLECYIVRDPGTFSEERVLLNGTAETTIAYRTAASAPRSVGPYAAEVSPLPDSSGVAPADPIRAVIRDGAATVVDASVKLTLNGAVVTPVVTREGKNVIVSFSPSATRTIVQNVASLEFKDSNGETYTNQWNFSITASTDGGAVVTGQWDFDQGDLRATV
;
A
#
# COMPACT_ATOMS: atom_id res chain seq x y z
N MET A 1 45.32 -21.16 58.13
CA MET A 1 44.83 -21.74 56.86
C MET A 1 43.38 -21.31 56.66
N SER A 2 43.17 -20.25 55.86
CA SER A 2 41.88 -19.54 55.72
C SER A 2 41.00 -20.21 54.65
N LYS A 3 39.80 -20.64 55.04
CA LYS A 3 38.79 -21.26 54.16
C LYS A 3 38.07 -20.16 53.36
N HIS A 4 38.35 -20.05 52.06
CA HIS A 4 37.60 -19.20 51.15
C HIS A 4 36.41 -19.97 50.57
N ARG A 5 35.19 -19.51 50.86
CA ARG A 5 33.95 -20.00 50.23
C ARG A 5 33.79 -19.28 48.89
N PHE A 6 33.85 -20.01 47.78
CA PHE A 6 33.47 -19.50 46.46
C PHE A 6 31.94 -19.51 46.34
N LEU A 7 31.36 -18.32 46.15
CA LEU A 7 29.96 -18.14 45.77
C LEU A 7 29.90 -18.17 44.24
N ILE A 8 29.35 -19.25 43.68
CA ILE A 8 29.05 -19.34 42.24
C ILE A 8 27.74 -18.59 42.01
N ILE A 9 27.82 -17.40 41.43
CA ILE A 9 26.65 -16.67 40.93
C ILE A 9 26.40 -17.20 39.51
N THR A 10 25.40 -18.07 39.36
CA THR A 10 24.86 -18.44 38.05
C THR A 10 24.14 -17.23 37.47
N ALA A 11 24.76 -16.59 36.47
CA ALA A 11 24.09 -15.59 35.64
C ALA A 11 23.09 -16.33 34.73
N THR A 12 21.81 -16.29 35.09
CA THR A 12 20.72 -16.58 34.16
C THR A 12 20.72 -15.51 33.07
N SER A 13 21.17 -15.86 31.87
CA SER A 13 20.93 -15.05 30.68
C SER A 13 19.43 -14.99 30.44
N LEU A 14 18.80 -13.84 30.68
CA LEU A 14 17.52 -13.54 30.08
C LEU A 14 17.78 -13.47 28.57
N ALA A 15 17.44 -14.53 27.84
CA ALA A 15 17.25 -14.42 26.41
C ALA A 15 16.09 -13.43 26.21
N ALA A 16 16.40 -12.23 25.73
CA ALA A 16 15.40 -11.36 25.19
C ALA A 16 14.79 -12.12 24.00
N SER A 17 13.57 -12.64 24.17
CA SER A 17 12.78 -13.05 23.01
C SER A 17 12.71 -11.84 22.08
N PRO A 18 13.10 -11.94 20.81
CA PRO A 18 12.85 -10.87 19.88
C PRO A 18 11.34 -10.62 19.91
N ALA A 19 10.95 -9.34 20.00
CA ALA A 19 9.56 -8.96 19.85
C ALA A 19 9.06 -9.59 18.55
N LEU A 20 8.10 -10.50 18.65
CA LEU A 20 7.40 -11.03 17.49
C LEU A 20 6.66 -9.85 16.88
N PHE A 21 7.26 -9.23 15.85
CA PHE A 21 6.54 -8.37 14.94
C PHE A 21 5.29 -9.12 14.48
N ALA A 22 4.14 -8.42 14.41
CA ALA A 22 2.89 -9.04 14.01
C ALA A 22 3.09 -9.74 12.65
N GLN A 23 3.00 -11.07 12.65
CA GLN A 23 3.15 -11.89 11.45
C GLN A 23 1.82 -11.91 10.70
N THR A 24 1.77 -11.29 9.53
CA THR A 24 0.57 -11.36 8.69
C THR A 24 0.60 -12.67 7.88
N ALA A 25 -0.34 -13.57 8.19
CA ALA A 25 -0.55 -14.76 7.39
C ALA A 25 -1.07 -14.37 6.00
N LEU A 26 -0.42 -14.89 4.95
CA LEU A 26 -0.84 -14.64 3.58
C LEU A 26 -2.15 -15.39 3.29
N PRO A 27 -3.06 -14.82 2.48
CA PRO A 27 -4.31 -15.50 2.11
C PRO A 27 -4.01 -16.78 1.32
N PRO A 28 -4.45 -17.97 1.78
CA PRO A 28 -4.21 -19.22 1.05
C PRO A 28 -4.79 -19.21 -0.37
N SER A 29 -5.88 -18.47 -0.62
CA SER A 29 -6.48 -18.31 -1.94
C SER A 29 -5.56 -17.60 -2.95
N ALA A 30 -4.59 -16.83 -2.49
CA ALA A 30 -3.61 -16.17 -3.36
C ALA A 30 -2.44 -17.08 -3.75
N ALA A 31 -2.29 -18.26 -3.13
CA ALA A 31 -1.17 -19.15 -3.39
C ALA A 31 -1.33 -19.86 -4.74
N LEU A 32 -0.51 -19.46 -5.72
CA LEU A 32 -0.37 -20.17 -6.99
C LEU A 32 0.64 -21.33 -6.84
N PRO A 33 0.64 -22.31 -7.78
CA PRO A 33 1.63 -23.38 -7.76
C PRO A 33 3.08 -22.86 -7.65
N PRO A 34 3.99 -23.55 -6.93
CA PRO A 34 5.39 -23.11 -6.79
C PRO A 34 6.18 -22.94 -8.10
N THR A 35 5.67 -23.49 -9.20
CA THR A 35 6.23 -23.41 -10.56
C THR A 35 5.54 -22.36 -11.43
N ALA A 36 4.58 -21.59 -10.89
CA ALA A 36 3.77 -20.68 -11.69
C ALA A 36 4.55 -19.46 -12.17
N GLY A 37 5.52 -18.98 -11.38
CA GLY A 37 6.31 -17.78 -11.68
C GLY A 37 7.20 -17.96 -12.91
N SER A 38 7.17 -16.98 -13.81
CA SER A 38 8.01 -16.92 -14.99
C SER A 38 8.50 -15.50 -15.26
N GLN A 39 9.66 -15.38 -15.90
CA GLN A 39 10.34 -14.12 -16.18
C GLN A 39 10.69 -13.34 -14.89
N PRO A 40 11.92 -13.48 -14.35
CA PRO A 40 12.33 -12.76 -13.15
C PRO A 40 12.08 -11.25 -13.24
N GLY A 41 11.51 -10.65 -12.21
CA GLY A 41 11.42 -9.20 -12.07
C GLY A 41 10.10 -8.65 -11.56
N PHE A 42 9.91 -7.36 -11.85
CA PHE A 42 8.83 -6.50 -11.41
C PHE A 42 8.19 -5.79 -12.61
N ILE A 43 6.89 -5.51 -12.51
CA ILE A 43 6.13 -4.67 -13.44
C ILE A 43 5.81 -3.36 -12.74
N LEU A 44 6.19 -2.24 -13.35
CA LEU A 44 6.01 -0.92 -12.79
C LEU A 44 5.08 -0.05 -13.63
N ARG A 45 4.26 0.74 -12.95
CA ARG A 45 3.49 1.84 -13.55
C ARG A 45 3.61 3.05 -12.65
N THR A 46 4.09 4.14 -13.22
CA THR A 46 4.20 5.44 -12.55
C THR A 46 3.14 6.37 -13.09
N VAL A 47 2.60 7.22 -12.23
CA VAL A 47 1.73 8.34 -12.58
C VAL A 47 2.22 9.57 -11.83
N GLN A 48 2.20 10.74 -12.47
CA GLN A 48 2.77 11.97 -11.93
C GLN A 48 1.81 13.14 -12.17
N ALA A 49 1.63 13.99 -11.17
CA ALA A 49 0.90 15.25 -11.33
C ALA A 49 1.86 16.35 -11.79
N ALA A 50 1.34 17.36 -12.50
CA ALA A 50 2.13 18.53 -12.90
C ALA A 50 2.72 19.25 -11.68
N ASP A 51 3.87 19.89 -11.87
CA ASP A 51 4.52 20.67 -10.81
C ASP A 51 3.58 21.76 -10.25
N GLY A 52 3.65 21.99 -8.94
CA GLY A 52 2.76 22.90 -8.22
C GLY A 52 1.33 22.42 -7.99
N THR A 53 0.94 21.21 -8.45
CA THR A 53 -0.39 20.66 -8.15
C THR A 53 -0.54 20.40 -6.66
N VAL A 54 -1.61 20.92 -6.05
CA VAL A 54 -1.92 20.69 -4.63
C VAL A 54 -2.64 19.36 -4.45
N ILE A 55 -1.91 18.36 -3.96
CA ILE A 55 -2.43 17.01 -3.68
C ILE A 55 -1.93 16.51 -2.32
N ASP A 56 -2.70 15.63 -1.68
CA ASP A 56 -2.35 15.10 -0.36
C ASP A 56 -1.20 14.08 -0.40
N ASN A 57 -0.38 14.09 0.65
CA ASN A 57 0.63 13.04 0.87
C ASN A 57 0.02 11.81 1.57
N THR A 58 -0.88 11.08 0.89
CA THR A 58 -1.59 9.93 1.47
C THR A 58 -1.70 8.73 0.53
N TYR A 59 -1.91 7.56 1.13
CA TYR A 59 -2.26 6.34 0.40
C TYR A 59 -3.48 6.52 -0.53
N LEU A 60 -4.55 7.18 -0.06
CA LEU A 60 -5.75 7.37 -0.87
C LEU A 60 -5.49 8.26 -2.09
N ARG A 61 -4.63 9.28 -1.95
CA ARG A 61 -4.16 10.05 -3.11
C ARG A 61 -3.46 9.14 -4.09
N ALA A 62 -2.55 8.28 -3.65
CA ALA A 62 -1.80 7.38 -4.52
C ALA A 62 -2.70 6.40 -5.29
N VAL A 63 -3.68 5.81 -4.59
CA VAL A 63 -4.71 4.95 -5.22
C VAL A 63 -5.46 5.72 -6.30
N ARG A 64 -5.96 6.92 -5.98
CA ARG A 64 -6.74 7.76 -6.89
C ARG A 64 -5.94 8.25 -8.09
N GLN A 65 -4.66 8.56 -7.90
CA GLN A 65 -3.75 8.95 -8.96
C GLN A 65 -3.61 7.81 -9.97
N LEU A 66 -3.37 6.58 -9.50
CA LEU A 66 -3.23 5.38 -10.33
C LEU A 66 -4.53 4.89 -10.97
N SER A 67 -5.68 5.23 -10.40
CA SER A 67 -7.01 4.94 -10.95
C SER A 67 -7.59 6.07 -11.80
N GLU A 68 -6.86 7.17 -12.02
CA GLU A 68 -7.31 8.34 -12.80
C GLU A 68 -8.57 9.03 -12.21
N THR A 69 -8.78 8.86 -10.91
CA THR A 69 -9.91 9.42 -10.16
C THR A 69 -9.51 10.55 -9.22
N LEU A 70 -8.22 10.89 -9.16
CA LEU A 70 -7.73 12.00 -8.36
C LEU A 70 -8.34 13.32 -8.85
N ARG A 71 -8.77 14.13 -7.88
CA ARG A 71 -9.31 15.47 -8.09
C ARG A 71 -8.55 16.46 -7.21
N ASP A 72 -8.38 17.68 -7.69
CA ASP A 72 -7.83 18.79 -6.92
C ASP A 72 -8.86 19.36 -5.92
N PRO A 73 -8.52 20.33 -5.06
CA PRO A 73 -9.45 20.94 -4.11
C PRO A 73 -10.68 21.59 -4.76
N GLU A 74 -10.56 22.04 -6.01
CA GLU A 74 -11.65 22.61 -6.82
C GLU A 74 -12.53 21.54 -7.48
N GLY A 75 -12.16 20.26 -7.37
CA GLY A 75 -12.90 19.11 -7.90
C GLY A 75 -12.59 18.77 -9.37
N LEU A 76 -11.57 19.40 -9.97
CA LEU A 76 -11.14 19.11 -11.34
C LEU A 76 -10.24 17.86 -11.38
N PRO A 77 -10.26 17.08 -12.48
CA PRO A 77 -9.33 15.97 -12.68
C PRO A 77 -7.87 16.42 -12.66
N VAL A 78 -7.05 15.75 -11.85
CA VAL A 78 -5.59 15.90 -11.89
C VAL A 78 -5.02 15.05 -13.04
N PRO A 79 -4.44 15.65 -14.09
CA PRO A 79 -3.91 14.89 -15.22
C PRO A 79 -2.62 14.16 -14.86
N ASP A 80 -2.42 13.00 -15.48
CA ASP A 80 -1.15 12.29 -15.46
C ASP A 80 -0.21 12.89 -16.52
N VAL A 81 0.91 13.47 -16.07
CA VAL A 81 1.95 13.99 -16.97
C VAL A 81 3.02 12.95 -17.28
N SER A 82 3.04 11.82 -16.58
CA SER A 82 4.08 10.80 -16.68
C SER A 82 4.29 10.27 -18.10
N VAL A 83 5.50 9.76 -18.36
CA VAL A 83 5.83 9.06 -19.59
C VAL A 83 5.51 7.57 -19.42
N ALA A 84 4.57 7.07 -20.21
CA ALA A 84 4.23 5.65 -20.21
C ALA A 84 5.45 4.77 -20.55
N GLY A 85 5.56 3.61 -19.88
CA GLY A 85 6.59 2.62 -20.19
C GLY A 85 6.41 1.99 -21.57
N THR A 86 7.46 1.38 -22.10
CA THR A 86 7.50 0.85 -23.47
C THR A 86 6.78 -0.49 -23.63
N GLU A 87 6.48 -1.17 -22.54
CA GLU A 87 5.87 -2.49 -22.57
C GLU A 87 4.34 -2.42 -22.71
N ALA A 88 3.72 -3.56 -23.03
CA ALA A 88 2.28 -3.65 -23.21
C ALA A 88 1.51 -3.11 -21.98
N GLY A 89 0.60 -2.18 -22.23
CA GLY A 89 -0.16 -1.51 -21.17
C GLY A 89 0.52 -0.28 -20.55
N GLY A 90 1.62 0.20 -21.13
CA GLY A 90 2.32 1.41 -20.67
C GLY A 90 3.17 1.20 -19.42
N VAL A 91 3.62 -0.05 -19.20
CA VAL A 91 4.38 -0.45 -18.01
C VAL A 91 5.88 -0.53 -18.30
N THR A 92 6.69 -0.56 -17.24
CA THR A 92 8.14 -0.79 -17.32
C THR A 92 8.49 -2.09 -16.60
N TYR A 93 9.44 -2.86 -17.15
CA TYR A 93 9.97 -4.06 -16.51
C TYR A 93 11.31 -3.78 -15.88
N LEU A 94 11.47 -4.21 -14.63
CA LEU A 94 12.76 -4.20 -13.94
C LEU A 94 13.10 -5.60 -13.44
N GLU A 95 14.37 -5.97 -13.45
CA GLU A 95 14.80 -7.26 -12.88
C GLU A 95 14.84 -7.21 -11.35
N LYS A 96 15.29 -6.08 -10.80
CA LYS A 96 15.36 -5.75 -9.37
C LYS A 96 14.67 -4.42 -9.10
N LEU A 97 14.18 -4.23 -7.87
CA LEU A 97 13.63 -2.96 -7.43
C LEU A 97 14.70 -2.23 -6.62
N ASP A 98 15.38 -1.31 -7.30
CA ASP A 98 16.52 -0.53 -6.80
C ASP A 98 16.45 0.85 -7.44
N LEU A 99 15.53 1.67 -6.93
CA LEU A 99 15.14 2.94 -7.52
C LEU A 99 15.59 4.11 -6.65
N ASN A 100 16.10 5.14 -7.30
CA ASN A 100 16.28 6.45 -6.71
C ASN A 100 15.73 7.54 -7.65
N ALA A 101 15.40 8.71 -7.11
CA ALA A 101 15.26 9.90 -7.92
C ALA A 101 15.82 11.09 -7.14
N GLU A 102 17.15 11.16 -7.08
CA GLU A 102 17.84 12.41 -6.79
C GLU A 102 18.62 12.81 -8.06
N MET A 103 17.93 13.49 -8.97
CA MET A 103 18.61 14.18 -10.06
C MET A 103 19.10 15.53 -9.55
N ASN A 104 20.33 15.59 -9.06
CA ASN A 104 21.07 16.85 -9.15
C ASN A 104 21.57 16.97 -10.61
N PRO A 105 21.21 18.02 -11.37
CA PRO A 105 21.65 18.19 -12.76
C PRO A 105 23.17 18.21 -12.94
N ASP A 106 23.93 18.48 -11.86
CA ASP A 106 25.39 18.53 -11.88
C ASP A 106 26.08 17.24 -11.38
N GLN A 107 25.39 16.35 -10.63
CA GLN A 107 25.92 15.06 -10.16
C GLN A 107 24.82 14.04 -9.86
N MET A 108 24.94 12.80 -10.34
CA MET A 108 24.13 11.70 -9.81
C MET A 108 24.57 11.39 -8.38
N VAL A 109 23.69 11.61 -7.40
CA VAL A 109 23.92 11.19 -6.02
C VAL A 109 23.18 9.88 -5.82
N PHE A 110 23.93 8.79 -5.70
CA PHE A 110 23.38 7.49 -5.34
C PHE A 110 23.00 7.51 -3.86
N THR A 111 21.74 7.21 -3.58
CA THR A 111 21.18 7.22 -2.23
C THR A 111 20.29 6.00 -2.10
N GLY A 112 20.29 5.43 -0.91
CA GLY A 112 19.64 4.17 -0.62
C GLY A 112 20.54 3.27 0.21
N TYR A 113 20.01 2.11 0.59
CA TYR A 113 20.77 1.08 1.28
C TYR A 113 21.66 0.30 0.31
N PHE A 114 21.24 0.15 -0.94
CA PHE A 114 21.97 -0.54 -2.00
C PHE A 114 22.39 0.48 -3.06
N GLN A 115 23.67 0.85 -3.10
CA GLN A 115 24.15 1.99 -3.90
C GLN A 115 24.84 1.60 -5.21
N ASP A 116 24.91 0.31 -5.51
CA ASP A 116 25.77 -0.22 -6.57
C ASP A 116 25.07 -0.23 -7.95
N SER A 117 23.77 0.12 -8.01
CA SER A 117 22.98 -0.10 -9.22
C SER A 117 21.67 0.67 -9.35
N ASP A 118 21.52 1.78 -8.63
CA ASP A 118 20.29 2.55 -8.62
C ASP A 118 19.92 3.01 -10.03
N VAL A 119 18.65 2.89 -10.36
CA VAL A 119 18.09 3.48 -11.58
C VAL A 119 17.01 4.50 -11.23
N LEU A 120 16.78 5.44 -12.15
CA LEU A 120 15.71 6.41 -11.96
C LEU A 120 14.35 5.72 -11.92
N PHE A 121 13.43 6.27 -11.11
CA PHE A 121 12.03 5.88 -11.19
C PHE A 121 11.53 6.01 -12.65
N PRO A 122 11.01 4.93 -13.26
CA PRO A 122 10.57 4.99 -14.63
C PRO A 122 9.32 5.88 -14.77
N GLY A 123 9.23 6.59 -15.89
CA GLY A 123 8.05 7.37 -16.25
C GLY A 123 7.95 8.77 -15.63
N LEU A 124 8.90 9.20 -14.80
CA LEU A 124 8.97 10.61 -14.39
C LEU A 124 9.23 11.51 -15.61
N THR A 125 8.54 12.65 -15.68
CA THR A 125 8.72 13.64 -16.76
C THR A 125 10.03 14.40 -16.63
N GLU A 126 10.32 15.19 -17.67
CA GLU A 126 11.39 16.20 -17.84
C GLU A 126 12.45 16.28 -16.74
N PHE A 127 13.73 16.26 -17.16
CA PHE A 127 14.92 16.45 -16.33
C PHE A 127 14.71 17.53 -15.24
N GLY A 128 14.25 17.13 -14.04
CA GLY A 128 14.02 18.06 -12.93
C GLY A 128 12.82 17.75 -12.01
N GLN A 129 11.68 17.23 -12.50
CA GLN A 129 10.53 17.00 -11.60
C GLN A 129 10.56 15.59 -10.99
N THR A 130 11.09 15.49 -9.77
CA THR A 130 11.11 14.25 -8.96
C THR A 130 10.04 14.24 -7.87
N THR A 131 8.93 14.96 -8.09
CA THR A 131 7.89 15.19 -7.09
C THR A 131 6.50 14.77 -7.56
N LEU A 132 5.55 14.63 -6.62
CA LEU A 132 4.11 14.49 -6.85
C LEU A 132 3.70 13.25 -7.66
N PHE A 133 4.40 12.13 -7.46
CA PHE A 133 4.16 10.91 -8.20
C PHE A 133 3.75 9.74 -7.30
N SER A 134 3.19 8.72 -7.94
CA SER A 134 2.92 7.41 -7.35
C SER A 134 3.45 6.32 -8.27
N THR A 135 4.03 5.28 -7.69
CA THR A 135 4.52 4.11 -8.41
C THR A 135 3.82 2.86 -7.90
N GLU A 136 3.14 2.15 -8.80
CA GLU A 136 2.67 0.79 -8.57
C GLU A 136 3.73 -0.19 -9.04
N VAL A 137 4.16 -1.08 -8.14
CA VAL A 137 5.02 -2.22 -8.47
C VAL A 137 4.22 -3.50 -8.24
N VAL A 138 4.15 -4.36 -9.26
CA VAL A 138 3.56 -5.70 -9.15
C VAL A 138 4.58 -6.77 -9.46
N THR A 139 4.58 -7.82 -8.64
CA THR A 139 5.38 -9.02 -8.85
C THR A 139 4.65 -10.25 -8.34
N TYR A 140 5.14 -11.42 -8.73
CA TYR A 140 4.70 -12.71 -8.28
C TYR A 140 5.84 -13.32 -7.47
N LEU A 141 5.70 -13.32 -6.14
CA LEU A 141 6.78 -13.68 -5.23
C LEU A 141 6.70 -15.16 -4.85
N LYS A 142 7.74 -15.93 -5.17
CA LYS A 142 7.88 -17.32 -4.78
C LYS A 142 8.35 -17.42 -3.34
N LEU A 143 7.54 -18.06 -2.50
CA LEU A 143 7.82 -18.22 -1.08
C LEU A 143 7.81 -19.71 -0.68
N PRO A 144 8.72 -20.15 0.21
CA PRO A 144 8.55 -21.41 0.91
C PRO A 144 7.34 -21.32 1.87
N ALA A 145 6.89 -22.47 2.39
CA ALA A 145 5.94 -22.44 3.51
C ALA A 145 6.65 -21.91 4.76
N GLY A 146 5.95 -21.09 5.55
CA GLY A 146 6.46 -20.47 6.77
C GLY A 146 6.91 -19.02 6.55
N LEU A 147 7.92 -18.63 7.30
CA LEU A 147 8.33 -17.23 7.44
C LEU A 147 9.35 -16.83 6.38
N THR A 148 9.18 -15.65 5.81
CA THR A 148 10.18 -14.98 4.97
C THR A 148 10.22 -13.50 5.34
N THR A 149 11.39 -13.00 5.72
CA THR A 149 11.57 -11.59 6.07
C THR A 149 12.06 -10.82 4.86
N LEU A 150 11.34 -9.76 4.54
CA LEU A 150 11.68 -8.81 3.48
C LEU A 150 11.89 -7.43 4.11
N GLY A 151 12.43 -6.51 3.34
CA GLY A 151 12.33 -5.10 3.66
C GLY A 151 12.19 -4.22 2.44
N VAL A 152 11.72 -3.01 2.70
CA VAL A 152 11.59 -1.93 1.72
C VAL A 152 12.30 -0.71 2.28
N THR A 153 13.17 -0.12 1.46
CA THR A 153 13.78 1.19 1.74
C THR A 153 12.97 2.26 1.04
N SER A 154 12.66 3.35 1.75
CA SER A 154 12.06 4.56 1.16
C SER A 154 12.78 5.81 1.67
N ALA A 155 12.64 6.94 0.96
CA ALA A 155 13.22 8.17 1.45
C ALA A 155 12.50 8.66 2.70
N VAL A 156 13.21 9.48 3.47
CA VAL A 156 12.69 10.06 4.71
C VAL A 156 13.28 11.44 4.90
N ALA A 157 12.45 12.35 5.36
CA ALA A 157 12.79 13.72 5.67
C ALA A 157 12.72 13.97 7.18
N ARG A 158 12.84 15.23 7.56
CA ARG A 158 12.55 15.66 8.93
C ARG A 158 11.06 15.57 9.20
N THR A 159 10.67 15.24 10.43
CA THR A 159 9.26 15.12 10.82
C THR A 159 8.46 16.41 10.71
N ASP A 160 9.13 17.57 10.57
CA ASP A 160 8.50 18.88 10.38
C ASP A 160 8.34 19.32 8.91
N ALA A 161 8.84 18.54 7.96
CA ALA A 161 8.69 18.82 6.52
C ALA A 161 7.41 18.20 5.90
N LEU A 162 6.82 17.17 6.55
CA LEU A 162 5.58 16.48 6.14
C LEU A 162 5.57 15.96 4.68
N ASP A 163 6.74 15.70 4.13
CA ASP A 163 6.97 15.31 2.73
C ASP A 163 7.58 13.91 2.57
N ASP A 164 7.65 13.13 3.66
CA ASP A 164 8.13 11.74 3.64
C ASP A 164 7.44 10.92 2.55
N ASP A 165 8.22 10.05 1.92
CA ASP A 165 7.70 9.01 1.06
C ASP A 165 6.89 8.00 1.85
N GLY A 166 5.80 7.53 1.24
CA GLY A 166 4.98 6.47 1.80
C GLY A 166 4.91 5.27 0.88
N TRP A 167 4.75 4.10 1.49
CA TRP A 167 4.41 2.90 0.74
C TRP A 167 3.55 1.93 1.55
N LYS A 168 2.79 1.10 0.84
CA LYS A 168 2.01 -0.01 1.38
C LYS A 168 2.15 -1.25 0.50
N LEU A 169 2.18 -2.42 1.12
CA LEU A 169 2.34 -3.71 0.46
C LEU A 169 1.09 -4.56 0.62
N PHE A 170 0.61 -5.13 -0.47
CA PHE A 170 -0.62 -5.91 -0.52
C PHE A 170 -0.38 -7.28 -1.17
N VAL A 171 -1.04 -8.30 -0.64
CA VAL A 171 -1.09 -9.65 -1.19
C VAL A 171 -2.54 -10.10 -1.30
N GLY A 172 -2.89 -10.77 -2.40
CA GLY A 172 -4.23 -11.28 -2.63
C GLY A 172 -4.35 -11.96 -3.99
N GLU A 173 -5.50 -12.59 -4.26
CA GLU A 173 -5.80 -13.14 -5.60
C GLU A 173 -5.61 -12.07 -6.68
N ASN A 174 -6.07 -10.84 -6.40
CA ASN A 174 -5.75 -9.64 -7.14
C ASN A 174 -5.16 -8.59 -6.18
N PRO A 175 -3.84 -8.35 -6.18
CA PRO A 175 -3.21 -7.49 -5.19
C PRO A 175 -3.51 -5.99 -5.41
N ARG A 176 -4.21 -5.63 -6.50
CA ARG A 176 -4.71 -4.28 -6.76
C ARG A 176 -6.07 -4.01 -6.16
N SER A 177 -6.82 -5.04 -5.77
CA SER A 177 -8.10 -4.86 -5.08
C SER A 177 -7.89 -4.06 -3.81
N PHE A 178 -8.77 -3.09 -3.55
CA PHE A 178 -8.82 -2.33 -2.30
C PHE A 178 -8.96 -3.25 -1.07
N PHE A 179 -9.50 -4.45 -1.28
CA PHE A 179 -9.72 -5.48 -0.25
C PHE A 179 -8.58 -6.49 -0.13
N SER A 180 -7.47 -6.29 -0.84
CA SER A 180 -6.29 -7.14 -0.69
C SER A 180 -5.73 -7.02 0.72
N THR A 181 -5.14 -8.10 1.22
CA THR A 181 -4.51 -8.11 2.54
C THR A 181 -3.32 -7.16 2.52
N GLN A 182 -3.40 -6.04 3.26
CA GLN A 182 -2.23 -5.22 3.58
C GLN A 182 -1.32 -6.04 4.49
N VAL A 183 -0.09 -6.30 4.06
CA VAL A 183 0.87 -7.12 4.80
C VAL A 183 1.98 -6.29 5.44
N ALA A 184 2.24 -5.09 4.91
CA ALA A 184 3.23 -4.16 5.43
C ALA A 184 2.94 -2.73 4.95
N GLU A 185 3.49 -1.75 5.65
CA GLU A 185 3.52 -0.35 5.26
C GLU A 185 4.75 0.34 5.84
N THR A 186 5.07 1.53 5.35
CA THR A 186 6.19 2.31 5.87
C THR A 186 6.06 2.52 7.38
N THR A 187 7.15 2.25 8.10
CA THR A 187 7.28 2.63 9.50
C THR A 187 8.58 3.40 9.66
N ARG A 188 8.51 4.61 10.23
CA ARG A 188 9.71 5.41 10.48
C ARG A 188 10.57 4.73 11.55
N ASN A 189 11.78 4.34 11.20
CA ASN A 189 12.78 3.80 12.11
C ASN A 189 14.03 4.69 12.25
N VAL A 190 14.05 5.84 11.59
CA VAL A 190 15.07 6.87 11.73
C VAL A 190 14.67 7.96 12.75
N PRO A 191 15.63 8.73 13.32
CA PRO A 191 15.31 9.88 14.17
C PRO A 191 14.42 10.92 13.47
N GLY A 192 13.69 11.73 14.25
CA GLY A 192 12.83 12.79 13.71
C GLY A 192 13.59 13.90 12.95
N PHE A 193 14.86 14.09 13.28
CA PHE A 193 15.78 15.02 12.62
C PHE A 193 17.03 14.26 12.14
N PRO A 194 16.92 13.47 11.06
CA PRO A 194 18.05 12.72 10.53
C PRO A 194 19.09 13.69 9.91
N ASN A 195 20.37 13.36 10.02
CA ASN A 195 21.42 14.06 9.28
C ASN A 195 21.48 13.60 7.81
N ASP A 196 22.26 14.28 6.98
CA ASP A 196 22.37 13.97 5.54
C ASP A 196 22.79 12.52 5.27
N GLY A 197 23.69 11.96 6.08
CA GLY A 197 24.09 10.56 5.96
C GLY A 197 22.93 9.60 6.20
N GLN A 198 22.09 9.89 7.20
CA GLN A 198 20.89 9.10 7.50
C GLN A 198 19.82 9.25 6.41
N MET A 199 19.60 10.46 5.89
CA MET A 199 18.68 10.69 4.78
C MET A 199 19.16 10.02 3.48
N ASN A 200 20.47 9.95 3.25
CA ASN A 200 21.07 9.29 2.09
C ASN A 200 21.02 7.76 2.17
N MET A 201 20.86 7.17 3.35
CA MET A 201 20.64 5.72 3.48
C MET A 201 19.17 5.33 3.33
N GLY A 202 18.24 6.28 3.55
CA GLY A 202 16.82 6.01 3.56
C GLY A 202 16.34 5.29 4.83
N ASN A 203 15.03 5.07 4.91
CA ASN A 203 14.33 4.40 5.99
C ASN A 203 14.06 2.93 5.61
N GLN A 204 14.79 1.98 6.20
CA GLN A 204 14.63 0.55 5.94
C GLN A 204 13.53 -0.04 6.82
N THR A 205 12.39 -0.42 6.27
CA THR A 205 11.34 -1.09 7.02
C THR A 205 11.33 -2.58 6.69
N GLU A 206 11.66 -3.41 7.68
CA GLU A 206 11.61 -4.87 7.58
C GLU A 206 10.30 -5.43 8.12
N PHE A 207 9.80 -6.48 7.48
CA PHE A 207 8.56 -7.17 7.86
C PHE A 207 8.65 -8.65 7.48
N THR A 208 7.90 -9.49 8.19
CA THR A 208 7.89 -10.94 7.96
C THR A 208 6.55 -11.38 7.38
N LEU A 209 6.61 -12.01 6.21
CA LEU A 209 5.48 -12.69 5.59
C LEU A 209 5.38 -14.11 6.14
N ASN A 210 4.17 -14.56 6.45
CA ASN A 210 3.89 -15.96 6.80
C ASN A 210 3.09 -16.62 5.67
N ALA A 211 3.77 -17.36 4.80
CA ALA A 211 3.14 -18.12 3.73
C ALA A 211 2.62 -19.47 4.29
N PRO A 212 1.30 -19.69 4.37
CA PRO A 212 0.75 -20.92 4.96
C PRO A 212 1.12 -22.17 4.15
N VAL A 213 1.36 -22.01 2.84
CA VAL A 213 1.84 -23.05 1.93
C VAL A 213 2.94 -22.47 1.03
N ALA A 214 3.85 -23.32 0.57
CA ALA A 214 4.81 -22.91 -0.44
C ALA A 214 4.06 -22.60 -1.75
N GLY A 215 4.42 -21.50 -2.41
CA GLY A 215 3.69 -21.06 -3.59
C GLY A 215 4.23 -19.76 -4.17
N VAL A 216 3.59 -19.29 -5.23
CA VAL A 216 3.84 -17.99 -5.85
C VAL A 216 2.67 -17.08 -5.52
N TYR A 217 2.96 -15.93 -4.89
CA TYR A 217 1.95 -15.01 -4.37
C TYR A 217 1.96 -13.70 -5.18
N PRO A 218 0.83 -13.28 -5.76
CA PRO A 218 0.71 -11.95 -6.36
C PRO A 218 0.84 -10.86 -5.30
N LEU A 219 1.71 -9.89 -5.57
CA LEU A 219 2.06 -8.82 -4.63
C LEU A 219 2.01 -7.48 -5.34
N ARG A 220 1.53 -6.46 -4.62
CA ARG A 220 1.53 -5.06 -5.05
C ARG A 220 2.18 -4.20 -3.99
N LEU A 221 3.25 -3.50 -4.36
CA LEU A 221 3.83 -2.42 -3.58
C LEU A 221 3.36 -1.11 -4.20
N LEU A 222 2.63 -0.32 -3.42
CA LEU A 222 2.19 1.01 -3.81
C LEU A 222 3.04 2.03 -3.08
N TYR A 223 3.85 2.77 -3.83
CA TYR A 223 4.70 3.85 -3.35
C TYR A 223 4.14 5.21 -3.78
N TRP A 224 4.30 6.22 -2.94
CA TRP A 224 3.92 7.59 -3.25
C TRP A 224 4.88 8.58 -2.61
N GLN A 225 5.07 9.68 -3.30
CA GLN A 225 5.98 10.74 -2.87
C GLN A 225 5.32 12.11 -3.06
N GLN A 226 5.75 13.07 -2.24
CA GLN A 226 5.26 14.44 -2.24
C GLN A 226 6.36 15.45 -2.57
N GLY A 227 7.53 15.34 -1.92
CA GLY A 227 8.66 16.24 -2.08
C GLY A 227 9.98 15.57 -1.67
N GLY A 228 11.10 16.27 -1.79
CA GLY A 228 12.40 15.78 -1.35
C GLY A 228 13.00 14.65 -2.21
N LYS A 229 13.83 13.83 -1.57
CA LYS A 229 14.48 12.66 -2.17
C LYS A 229 13.43 11.56 -2.42
N SER A 230 13.70 10.69 -3.38
CA SER A 230 12.88 9.50 -3.61
C SER A 230 13.75 8.25 -3.66
N MET A 231 13.30 7.20 -2.99
CA MET A 231 13.96 5.90 -2.96
C MET A 231 12.92 4.78 -2.93
N LEU A 232 13.17 3.70 -3.64
CA LEU A 232 12.40 2.47 -3.50
C LEU A 232 13.27 1.26 -3.80
N GLU A 233 13.69 0.58 -2.74
CA GLU A 233 14.48 -0.65 -2.82
C GLU A 233 13.70 -1.78 -2.17
N CYS A 234 13.77 -2.99 -2.71
CA CYS A 234 13.17 -4.17 -2.07
C CYS A 234 14.17 -5.33 -1.97
N TYR A 235 14.28 -5.87 -0.76
CA TYR A 235 15.29 -6.87 -0.41
C TYR A 235 14.72 -7.99 0.46
N ILE A 236 15.46 -9.09 0.52
CA ILE A 236 15.25 -10.20 1.45
C ILE A 236 16.28 -10.13 2.57
N VAL A 237 15.87 -10.50 3.79
CA VAL A 237 16.78 -10.72 4.91
C VAL A 237 17.07 -12.21 5.00
N ARG A 238 18.31 -12.61 4.71
CA ARG A 238 18.81 -13.98 4.87
C ARG A 238 19.20 -14.21 6.33
N ASP A 239 18.95 -15.43 6.82
CA ASP A 239 19.28 -15.88 8.17
C ASP A 239 18.97 -14.85 9.29
N PRO A 240 17.73 -14.31 9.34
CA PRO A 240 17.38 -13.23 10.27
C PRO A 240 17.58 -13.65 11.73
N GLY A 241 18.17 -12.75 12.53
CA GLY A 241 18.50 -12.95 13.93
C GLY A 241 19.77 -13.76 14.19
N THR A 242 20.56 -14.08 13.15
CA THR A 242 21.81 -14.84 13.27
C THR A 242 23.05 -13.98 12.98
N PHE A 243 24.25 -14.51 13.26
CA PHE A 243 25.51 -13.85 12.89
C PHE A 243 25.77 -13.79 11.37
N SER A 244 24.99 -14.54 10.58
CA SER A 244 25.05 -14.57 9.12
C SER A 244 23.94 -13.74 8.48
N GLU A 245 23.22 -12.94 9.28
CA GLU A 245 22.15 -12.09 8.78
C GLU A 245 22.65 -11.12 7.71
N GLU A 246 21.96 -11.08 6.57
CA GLU A 246 22.35 -10.26 5.43
C GLU A 246 21.12 -9.74 4.70
N ARG A 247 21.16 -8.46 4.28
CA ARG A 247 20.17 -7.89 3.37
C ARG A 247 20.68 -8.01 1.93
N VAL A 248 19.86 -8.58 1.06
CA VAL A 248 20.20 -8.73 -0.36
C VAL A 248 19.03 -8.31 -1.23
N LEU A 249 19.26 -7.49 -2.25
CA LEU A 249 18.23 -7.11 -3.21
C LEU A 249 17.51 -8.35 -3.78
N LEU A 250 16.19 -8.24 -3.87
CA LEU A 250 15.40 -9.25 -4.58
C LEU A 250 15.84 -9.29 -6.03
N ASN A 251 16.08 -10.50 -6.53
CA ASN A 251 16.64 -10.78 -7.85
C ASN A 251 18.02 -10.14 -8.12
N GLY A 252 18.76 -9.70 -7.09
CA GLY A 252 20.12 -9.18 -7.24
C GLY A 252 21.13 -10.27 -7.67
N THR A 253 20.83 -11.54 -7.38
CA THR A 253 21.64 -12.70 -7.79
C THR A 253 20.72 -13.86 -8.21
N ALA A 254 21.30 -14.92 -8.79
CA ALA A 254 20.57 -16.15 -9.10
C ALA A 254 19.93 -16.80 -7.85
N GLU A 255 20.59 -16.70 -6.69
CA GLU A 255 20.11 -17.26 -5.42
C GLU A 255 18.95 -16.47 -4.82
N THR A 256 18.87 -15.16 -5.11
CA THR A 256 17.79 -14.28 -4.65
C THR A 256 16.70 -14.06 -5.69
N THR A 257 16.71 -14.85 -6.77
CA THR A 257 15.69 -14.79 -7.81
C THR A 257 14.40 -15.49 -7.36
N ILE A 258 13.51 -14.70 -6.74
CA ILE A 258 12.21 -15.18 -6.22
C ILE A 258 11.05 -14.30 -6.65
N ALA A 259 11.28 -13.14 -7.26
CA ALA A 259 10.26 -12.24 -7.78
C ALA A 259 10.13 -12.41 -9.29
N TYR A 260 8.90 -12.55 -9.79
CA TYR A 260 8.59 -12.80 -11.20
C TYR A 260 7.59 -11.79 -11.75
N ARG A 261 7.72 -11.40 -13.02
CA ARG A 261 6.79 -10.47 -13.69
C ARG A 261 5.49 -11.13 -14.09
N THR A 262 5.52 -12.44 -14.33
CA THR A 262 4.35 -13.18 -14.82
C THR A 262 4.15 -14.44 -13.98
N ALA A 263 2.91 -14.89 -13.91
CA ALA A 263 2.58 -16.20 -13.35
C ALA A 263 1.52 -16.91 -14.18
N ALA A 264 1.72 -18.20 -14.41
CA ALA A 264 0.71 -19.06 -15.00
C ALA A 264 -0.48 -19.27 -14.05
N SER A 265 -1.66 -19.56 -14.62
CA SER A 265 -2.89 -19.86 -13.86
C SER A 265 -3.29 -18.78 -12.85
N ALA A 266 -3.03 -17.52 -13.19
CA ALA A 266 -3.35 -16.37 -12.34
C ALA A 266 -4.43 -15.44 -12.96
N PRO A 267 -5.60 -15.94 -13.43
CA PRO A 267 -6.57 -15.09 -14.12
C PRO A 267 -7.10 -13.97 -13.20
N ARG A 268 -7.21 -14.23 -11.89
CA ARG A 268 -7.68 -13.24 -10.92
C ARG A 268 -6.66 -12.13 -10.66
N SER A 269 -5.35 -12.38 -10.76
CA SER A 269 -4.31 -11.39 -10.44
C SER A 269 -4.24 -10.22 -11.40
N VAL A 270 -4.74 -10.43 -12.61
CA VAL A 270 -4.84 -9.44 -13.68
C VAL A 270 -6.28 -9.13 -14.06
N GLY A 271 -7.27 -9.70 -13.37
CA GLY A 271 -8.69 -9.45 -13.61
C GLY A 271 -9.15 -8.07 -13.14
N PRO A 272 -10.44 -7.75 -13.34
CA PRO A 272 -11.02 -6.54 -12.78
C PRO A 272 -11.01 -6.57 -11.25
N TYR A 273 -11.03 -5.39 -10.63
CA TYR A 273 -10.96 -5.26 -9.17
C TYR A 273 -11.65 -3.99 -8.68
N ALA A 274 -12.12 -4.01 -7.43
CA ALA A 274 -12.57 -2.79 -6.76
C ALA A 274 -11.33 -1.93 -6.44
N ALA A 275 -11.17 -0.81 -7.13
CA ALA A 275 -10.05 0.11 -6.97
C ALA A 275 -10.27 1.08 -5.80
N GLU A 276 -11.53 1.47 -5.57
CA GLU A 276 -11.91 2.39 -4.49
C GLU A 276 -13.28 2.02 -3.93
N VAL A 277 -13.49 2.29 -2.65
CA VAL A 277 -14.80 2.26 -2.01
C VAL A 277 -15.00 3.44 -1.06
N SER A 278 -16.24 3.85 -0.89
CA SER A 278 -16.70 4.81 0.10
C SER A 278 -18.08 4.37 0.62
N PRO A 279 -18.38 4.47 1.92
CA PRO A 279 -17.44 4.78 3.00
C PRO A 279 -16.29 3.79 3.07
N LEU A 280 -15.16 4.20 3.66
CA LEU A 280 -14.01 3.31 3.81
C LEU A 280 -14.38 2.14 4.74
N PRO A 281 -13.80 0.94 4.54
CA PRO A 281 -13.93 -0.17 5.47
C PRO A 281 -13.57 0.27 6.89
N ASP A 282 -14.34 -0.20 7.87
CA ASP A 282 -14.20 0.07 9.30
C ASP A 282 -14.34 1.56 9.70
N SER A 283 -14.74 2.43 8.77
CA SER A 283 -14.97 3.85 9.09
C SER A 283 -16.16 4.04 10.03
N SER A 284 -16.11 5.13 10.80
CA SER A 284 -17.18 5.55 11.70
C SER A 284 -17.50 7.03 11.52
N GLY A 285 -18.66 7.45 12.05
CA GLY A 285 -19.11 8.84 11.95
C GLY A 285 -19.61 9.25 10.56
N VAL A 286 -19.82 8.29 9.65
CA VAL A 286 -20.34 8.53 8.30
C VAL A 286 -21.74 9.16 8.40
N ALA A 287 -22.03 10.19 7.62
CA ALA A 287 -23.37 10.77 7.66
C ALA A 287 -24.38 9.76 7.07
N PRO A 288 -25.59 9.62 7.64
CA PRO A 288 -26.60 8.71 7.09
C PRO A 288 -26.91 8.93 5.61
N ALA A 289 -26.78 10.17 5.13
CA ALA A 289 -27.04 10.55 3.73
C ALA A 289 -25.82 10.35 2.80
N ASP A 290 -24.63 10.08 3.33
CA ASP A 290 -23.43 9.95 2.49
C ASP A 290 -23.59 8.77 1.51
N PRO A 291 -23.22 8.97 0.23
CA PRO A 291 -23.36 7.94 -0.78
C PRO A 291 -22.43 6.77 -0.51
N ILE A 292 -22.93 5.57 -0.80
CA ILE A 292 -22.12 4.37 -0.92
C ILE A 292 -21.63 4.32 -2.36
N ARG A 293 -20.31 4.44 -2.54
CA ARG A 293 -19.65 4.47 -3.85
C ARG A 293 -18.61 3.37 -3.96
N ALA A 294 -18.47 2.79 -5.14
CA ALA A 294 -17.33 1.96 -5.50
C ALA A 294 -16.83 2.32 -6.91
N VAL A 295 -15.54 2.15 -7.13
CA VAL A 295 -14.94 2.18 -8.48
C VAL A 295 -14.39 0.80 -8.74
N ILE A 296 -14.91 0.13 -9.76
CA ILE A 296 -14.36 -1.13 -10.28
C ILE A 296 -13.52 -0.76 -11.49
N ARG A 297 -12.27 -1.22 -11.56
CA ARG A 297 -11.40 -1.00 -12.71
C ARG A 297 -11.25 -2.27 -13.51
N ASP A 298 -11.35 -2.15 -14.83
CA ASP A 298 -11.07 -3.25 -15.75
C ASP A 298 -9.63 -3.75 -15.60
N GLY A 299 -9.46 -5.06 -15.74
CA GLY A 299 -8.16 -5.71 -15.86
C GLY A 299 -7.90 -6.17 -17.29
N ALA A 300 -7.22 -7.31 -17.43
CA ALA A 300 -7.11 -8.05 -18.68
C ALA A 300 -8.49 -8.53 -19.17
N ALA A 301 -9.35 -8.95 -18.23
CA ALA A 301 -10.78 -9.11 -18.46
C ALA A 301 -11.54 -7.84 -18.03
N THR A 302 -12.60 -7.51 -18.76
CA THR A 302 -13.40 -6.30 -18.50
C THR A 302 -14.61 -6.65 -17.64
N VAL A 303 -15.07 -5.70 -16.82
CA VAL A 303 -16.31 -5.82 -16.06
C VAL A 303 -17.50 -5.90 -17.01
N VAL A 304 -18.45 -6.78 -16.72
CA VAL A 304 -19.77 -6.80 -17.37
C VAL A 304 -20.70 -5.87 -16.61
N ASP A 305 -20.90 -4.64 -17.09
CA ASP A 305 -21.60 -3.57 -16.36
C ASP A 305 -22.98 -4.00 -15.84
N ALA A 306 -23.76 -4.72 -16.65
CA ALA A 306 -25.09 -5.21 -16.28
C ALA A 306 -25.09 -6.30 -15.19
N SER A 307 -23.92 -6.85 -14.83
CA SER A 307 -23.77 -7.83 -13.76
C SER A 307 -23.56 -7.22 -12.37
N VAL A 308 -23.29 -5.92 -12.31
CA VAL A 308 -22.99 -5.21 -11.06
C VAL A 308 -24.21 -5.23 -10.14
N LYS A 309 -24.02 -5.72 -8.93
CA LYS A 309 -25.04 -5.72 -7.86
C LYS A 309 -24.44 -5.13 -6.59
N LEU A 310 -25.21 -4.27 -5.94
CA LEU A 310 -24.90 -3.73 -4.62
C LEU A 310 -25.97 -4.19 -3.64
N THR A 311 -25.55 -4.62 -2.46
CA THR A 311 -26.44 -4.87 -1.32
C THR A 311 -26.01 -4.01 -0.14
N LEU A 312 -26.98 -3.59 0.66
CA LEU A 312 -26.79 -2.90 1.92
C LEU A 312 -27.55 -3.66 3.00
N ASN A 313 -26.84 -4.14 4.03
CA ASN A 313 -27.40 -4.92 5.13
C ASN A 313 -28.20 -6.15 4.65
N GLY A 314 -27.69 -6.82 3.59
CA GLY A 314 -28.32 -7.98 2.97
C GLY A 314 -29.47 -7.67 2.01
N ALA A 315 -29.95 -6.42 1.94
CA ALA A 315 -30.98 -6.01 0.99
C ALA A 315 -30.34 -5.54 -0.33
N VAL A 316 -30.87 -6.02 -1.46
CA VAL A 316 -30.46 -5.54 -2.79
C VAL A 316 -30.92 -4.09 -2.96
N VAL A 317 -30.01 -3.22 -3.39
CA VAL A 317 -30.30 -1.82 -3.73
C VAL A 317 -30.07 -1.58 -5.22
N THR A 318 -30.61 -0.48 -5.75
CA THR A 318 -30.44 -0.09 -7.16
C THR A 318 -29.42 1.05 -7.25
N PRO A 319 -28.13 0.77 -7.51
CA PRO A 319 -27.14 1.81 -7.73
C PRO A 319 -27.28 2.42 -9.14
N VAL A 320 -26.76 3.63 -9.30
CA VAL A 320 -26.37 4.17 -10.60
C VAL A 320 -25.01 3.58 -10.98
N VAL A 321 -24.92 3.01 -12.17
CA VAL A 321 -23.69 2.42 -12.72
C VAL A 321 -23.32 3.18 -13.99
N THR A 322 -22.15 3.82 -13.98
CA THR A 322 -21.61 4.55 -15.14
C THR A 322 -20.21 4.06 -15.48
N ARG A 323 -19.81 4.22 -16.74
CA ARG A 323 -18.49 3.85 -17.23
C ARG A 323 -17.72 5.07 -17.71
N GLU A 324 -16.49 5.21 -17.23
CA GLU A 324 -15.54 6.26 -17.60
C GLU A 324 -14.20 5.59 -17.92
N GLY A 325 -13.91 5.39 -19.21
CA GLY A 325 -12.75 4.63 -19.64
C GLY A 325 -12.76 3.21 -19.07
N LYS A 326 -11.73 2.86 -18.28
CA LYS A 326 -11.58 1.56 -17.61
C LYS A 326 -12.32 1.47 -16.27
N ASN A 327 -12.91 2.57 -15.80
CA ASN A 327 -13.57 2.62 -14.50
C ASN A 327 -15.09 2.43 -14.66
N VAL A 328 -15.65 1.49 -13.92
CA VAL A 328 -17.09 1.33 -13.69
C VAL A 328 -17.40 1.91 -12.31
N ILE A 329 -18.11 3.03 -12.30
CA ILE A 329 -18.46 3.78 -11.11
C ILE A 329 -19.85 3.34 -10.65
N VAL A 330 -19.93 2.84 -9.43
CA VAL A 330 -21.17 2.40 -8.78
C VAL A 330 -21.48 3.40 -7.67
N SER A 331 -22.66 3.99 -7.69
CA SER A 331 -23.07 4.97 -6.68
C SER A 331 -24.50 4.73 -6.22
N PHE A 332 -24.71 4.72 -4.91
CA PHE A 332 -26.02 4.58 -4.28
C PHE A 332 -26.19 5.60 -3.17
N SER A 333 -27.27 6.39 -3.21
CA SER A 333 -27.63 7.36 -2.17
C SER A 333 -28.65 6.73 -1.22
N PRO A 334 -28.26 6.32 -0.01
CA PRO A 334 -29.19 5.77 0.98
C PRO A 334 -30.13 6.83 1.56
N SER A 335 -31.22 6.40 2.20
CA SER A 335 -32.09 7.31 2.94
C SER A 335 -31.33 8.00 4.08
N ALA A 336 -31.45 9.33 4.18
CA ALA A 336 -30.87 10.12 5.26
C ALA A 336 -31.46 9.77 6.65
N THR A 337 -32.61 9.09 6.71
CA THR A 337 -33.29 8.71 7.95
C THR A 337 -32.96 7.30 8.43
N ARG A 338 -32.00 6.61 7.81
CA ARG A 338 -31.62 5.25 8.24
C ARG A 338 -31.04 5.27 9.67
N THR A 339 -31.47 4.30 10.48
CA THR A 339 -31.12 4.20 11.90
C THR A 339 -30.17 3.06 12.23
N ILE A 340 -29.94 2.14 11.28
CA ILE A 340 -28.98 1.05 11.44
C ILE A 340 -27.57 1.67 11.52
N VAL A 341 -26.97 1.66 12.70
CA VAL A 341 -25.65 2.24 12.95
C VAL A 341 -24.56 1.45 12.23
N GLN A 342 -24.49 0.14 12.44
CA GLN A 342 -23.50 -0.73 11.79
C GLN A 342 -24.05 -1.23 10.47
N ASN A 343 -23.42 -0.83 9.37
CA ASN A 343 -23.82 -1.18 8.03
C ASN A 343 -22.81 -2.10 7.38
N VAL A 344 -23.30 -2.96 6.50
CA VAL A 344 -22.48 -3.85 5.68
C VAL A 344 -22.89 -3.67 4.22
N ALA A 345 -21.97 -3.20 3.39
CA ALA A 345 -22.14 -3.15 1.95
C ALA A 345 -21.46 -4.36 1.31
N SER A 346 -22.09 -4.93 0.27
CA SER A 346 -21.49 -5.98 -0.54
C SER A 346 -21.70 -5.70 -2.03
N LEU A 347 -20.59 -5.77 -2.78
CA LEU A 347 -20.49 -5.50 -4.20
C LEU A 347 -20.15 -6.80 -4.93
N GLU A 348 -21.03 -7.24 -5.82
CA GLU A 348 -20.84 -8.38 -6.71
C GLU A 348 -20.78 -7.91 -8.17
N PHE A 349 -19.87 -8.47 -8.96
CA PHE A 349 -19.82 -8.26 -10.41
C PHE A 349 -19.17 -9.46 -11.10
N LYS A 350 -19.34 -9.53 -12.43
CA LYS A 350 -18.70 -10.52 -13.30
C LYS A 350 -17.74 -9.87 -14.27
N ASP A 351 -16.73 -10.62 -14.69
CA ASP A 351 -15.88 -10.24 -15.82
C ASP A 351 -16.36 -10.84 -17.15
N SER A 352 -15.69 -10.45 -18.23
CA SER A 352 -15.93 -10.93 -19.60
C SER A 352 -15.63 -12.43 -19.80
N ASN A 353 -14.94 -13.07 -18.85
CA ASN A 353 -14.68 -14.52 -18.86
C ASN A 353 -15.73 -15.30 -18.05
N GLY A 354 -16.65 -14.60 -17.37
CA GLY A 354 -17.71 -15.18 -16.55
C GLY A 354 -17.32 -15.40 -15.09
N GLU A 355 -16.11 -15.02 -14.67
CA GLU A 355 -15.68 -15.07 -13.28
C GLU A 355 -16.50 -14.10 -12.43
N THR A 356 -16.83 -14.53 -11.21
CA THR A 356 -17.61 -13.71 -10.26
C THR A 356 -16.70 -13.20 -9.14
N TYR A 357 -16.83 -11.92 -8.85
CA TYR A 357 -16.10 -11.19 -7.84
C TYR A 357 -17.08 -10.68 -6.79
N THR A 358 -16.74 -10.86 -5.52
CA THR A 358 -17.54 -10.40 -4.39
C THR A 358 -16.63 -9.67 -3.42
N ASN A 359 -17.00 -8.46 -3.04
CA ASN A 359 -16.30 -7.66 -2.06
C ASN A 359 -17.30 -7.20 -1.00
N GLN A 360 -16.88 -7.14 0.25
CA GLN A 360 -17.73 -6.75 1.36
C GLN A 360 -16.96 -5.86 2.32
N TRP A 361 -17.63 -4.85 2.85
CA TRP A 361 -17.07 -3.99 3.88
C TRP A 361 -18.13 -3.47 4.83
N ASN A 362 -17.70 -3.21 6.06
CA ASN A 362 -18.50 -2.59 7.09
C ASN A 362 -18.11 -1.12 7.27
N PHE A 363 -19.08 -0.35 7.73
CA PHE A 363 -18.88 1.03 8.17
C PHE A 363 -19.99 1.37 9.17
N SER A 364 -19.78 2.42 9.97
CA SER A 364 -20.80 2.91 10.90
C SER A 364 -21.21 4.34 10.61
N ILE A 365 -22.51 4.59 10.71
CA ILE A 365 -23.08 5.93 10.57
C ILE A 365 -23.33 6.56 11.94
N THR A 366 -23.32 7.89 12.00
CA THR A 366 -23.94 8.60 13.12
C THR A 366 -25.45 8.51 12.93
N ALA A 367 -26.15 7.72 13.75
CA ALA A 367 -27.61 7.59 13.62
C ALA A 367 -28.25 8.98 13.63
N SER A 368 -29.25 9.19 12.75
CA SER A 368 -30.09 10.38 12.82
C SER A 368 -30.84 10.34 14.14
N THR A 369 -30.27 10.96 15.18
CA THR A 369 -30.97 11.22 16.43
C THR A 369 -31.80 12.47 16.20
N ASP A 370 -33.12 12.34 16.26
CA ASP A 370 -33.98 13.46 16.61
C ASP A 370 -33.52 13.97 18.00
N GLY A 371 -32.68 15.02 18.03
CA GLY A 371 -32.34 15.76 19.25
C GLY A 371 -31.16 15.24 20.09
N GLY A 372 -30.10 14.69 19.48
CA GLY A 372 -28.84 14.46 20.21
C GLY A 372 -28.30 15.79 20.75
N ALA A 373 -28.26 15.97 22.07
CA ALA A 373 -27.74 17.17 22.70
C ALA A 373 -26.29 17.41 22.24
N VAL A 374 -26.06 18.53 21.56
CA VAL A 374 -24.71 19.00 21.28
C VAL A 374 -24.08 19.37 22.63
N VAL A 375 -23.13 18.56 23.08
CA VAL A 375 -22.29 18.89 24.22
C VAL A 375 -21.06 19.60 23.66
N THR A 376 -21.08 20.94 23.68
CA THR A 376 -19.88 21.75 23.43
C THR A 376 -19.15 21.97 24.75
N GLY A 377 -18.00 21.33 24.93
CA GLY A 377 -17.06 21.70 25.99
C GLY A 377 -16.12 22.80 25.50
N GLN A 378 -15.97 23.87 26.29
CA GLN A 378 -14.97 24.91 26.05
C GLN A 378 -13.72 24.61 26.88
N TRP A 379 -12.55 24.72 26.25
CA TRP A 379 -11.27 24.72 26.95
C TRP A 379 -10.91 26.17 27.26
N ASP A 380 -10.94 26.54 28.54
CA ASP A 380 -10.53 27.86 29.01
C ASP A 380 -9.03 27.84 29.29
N PHE A 381 -8.27 28.72 28.63
CA PHE A 381 -6.82 28.83 28.79
C PHE A 381 -6.46 30.10 29.57
N ASP A 382 -7.01 30.24 30.78
CA ASP A 382 -6.64 31.33 31.68
C ASP A 382 -5.67 30.83 32.77
N GLN A 383 -4.55 31.53 32.91
CA GLN A 383 -3.58 31.40 34.00
C GLN A 383 -3.02 29.97 34.26
N GLY A 384 -2.97 29.12 33.24
CA GLY A 384 -2.38 27.78 33.35
C GLY A 384 -3.27 26.75 34.05
N ASP A 385 -4.57 27.01 34.19
CA ASP A 385 -5.56 25.99 34.57
C ASP A 385 -6.01 25.21 33.32
N LEU A 386 -6.23 23.90 33.48
CA LEU A 386 -6.52 22.95 32.39
C LEU A 386 -7.80 22.19 32.75
N ARG A 387 -8.90 22.94 32.88
CA ARG A 387 -10.23 22.38 33.17
C ARG A 387 -11.12 22.51 31.95
N ALA A 388 -11.89 21.45 31.71
CA ALA A 388 -12.97 21.47 30.75
C ALA A 388 -14.27 21.83 31.48
N THR A 389 -14.99 22.83 30.96
CA THR A 389 -16.36 23.14 31.39
C THR A 389 -17.32 22.63 30.33
N VAL A 390 -18.35 21.88 30.76
CA VAL A 390 -19.37 21.26 29.91
C VAL A 390 -20.63 22.10 29.88
#